data_AF-A0A453PM04-F1
#
_entry.id   AF-A0A453PM04-F1
#
_cell.length_a   1.000
_cell.length_b   1.000
_cell.length_c   1.000
_cell.angle_alpha   90.00
_cell.angle_beta   90.00
_cell.angle_gamma   90.00
#
_symmetry.space_group_name_H-M   'P 1'
#
loop_
_entity.id
_entity.type
_entity.pdbx_description
1 polymer ?
#
loop_
_entity_poly.entity_id
_entity_poly.type
_entity_poly.pdbx_seq_one_letter_code
_entity_poly.pdbx_strand_id
1 'polypeptide(L)'
;MEETYVPLPVDLQVVEATSAFEGKTIKRMELLVLSTLKWRMQAVTACSFIDYFLRKFNDHDAPSMLAFSRSTDLILSTAKGADFLVFRPSEIAASVALAAFGERNTSVVERATTTCKYINKERVLRCYELIQDKIAMGTIVLKSAGSSMFSVPQSPIGVLDAAACLSQQSDDTAVGSPATCYQASSASKRRRIGR
;
A
#
# COMPACT_ATOMS: atom_id res chain seq x y z
N MET A 1 2.79 -10.86 13.78
CA MET A 1 4.05 -10.79 13.00
C MET A 1 3.66 -11.05 11.57
N GLU A 2 3.72 -10.01 10.73
CA GLU A 2 3.12 -10.00 9.39
C GLU A 2 4.18 -9.97 8.27
N GLU A 3 5.45 -9.71 8.63
CA GLU A 3 6.57 -9.62 7.69
C GLU A 3 7.23 -10.97 7.45
N THR A 4 7.67 -11.22 6.21
CA THR A 4 8.42 -12.42 5.82
C THR A 4 9.93 -12.30 6.06
N TYR A 5 10.42 -11.07 6.18
CA TYR A 5 11.82 -10.76 6.46
C TYR A 5 11.90 -9.96 7.74
N VAL A 6 12.61 -10.49 8.74
CA VAL A 6 12.76 -9.84 10.04
C VAL A 6 14.01 -8.95 10.00
N PRO A 7 13.91 -7.63 10.22
CA PRO A 7 15.06 -6.75 10.24
C PRO A 7 16.01 -7.10 11.39
N LEU A 8 17.32 -6.93 11.17
CA LEU A 8 18.31 -7.09 12.23
C LEU A 8 18.23 -5.88 13.19
N PRO A 9 18.64 -6.03 14.46
CA PRO A 9 18.69 -4.89 15.39
C PRO A 9 19.56 -3.72 14.91
N VAL A 10 20.56 -3.99 14.06
CA VAL A 10 21.41 -2.95 13.46
C VAL A 10 20.64 -2.17 12.39
N ASP A 11 19.72 -2.81 11.67
CA ASP A 11 18.90 -2.18 10.63
C ASP A 11 17.88 -1.19 11.23
N LEU A 12 17.56 -1.35 12.52
CA LEU A 12 16.70 -0.44 13.28
C LEU A 12 17.44 0.82 13.76
N GLN A 13 18.76 0.90 13.59
CA GLN A 13 19.53 2.09 13.93
C GLN A 13 19.37 3.13 12.81
N VAL A 14 18.78 4.27 13.15
CA VAL A 14 18.66 5.40 12.23
C VAL A 14 20.02 6.12 12.15
N VAL A 15 20.64 6.10 10.98
CA VAL A 15 21.99 6.65 10.72
C VAL A 15 22.11 8.14 11.09
N GLU A 16 21.02 8.89 11.05
CA GLU A 16 20.98 10.34 11.34
C GLU A 16 20.50 10.71 12.76
N ALA A 17 20.16 9.73 13.61
CA ALA A 17 19.75 10.04 14.97
C ALA A 17 20.97 10.34 15.84
N THR A 18 20.99 11.49 16.52
CA THR A 18 22.03 11.91 17.49
C THR A 18 22.20 10.94 18.68
N SER A 19 21.34 9.93 18.79
CA SER A 19 21.34 8.94 19.88
C SER A 19 20.86 7.58 19.35
N ALA A 20 21.74 6.85 18.66
CA ALA A 20 21.45 5.49 18.24
C ALA A 20 21.48 4.52 19.44
N PHE A 21 20.47 3.65 19.55
CA PHE A 21 20.44 2.61 20.57
C PHE A 21 21.37 1.44 20.17
N GLU A 22 22.22 1.00 21.10
CA GLU A 22 23.01 -0.21 20.92
C GLU A 22 22.10 -1.42 20.66
N GLY A 23 22.50 -2.34 19.77
CA GLY A 23 21.72 -3.55 19.47
C GLY A 23 21.36 -4.38 20.71
N LYS A 24 22.21 -4.39 21.76
CA LYS A 24 21.91 -5.02 23.05
C LYS A 24 20.73 -4.36 23.76
N THR A 25 20.63 -3.04 23.69
CA THR A 25 19.51 -2.27 24.26
C THR A 25 18.22 -2.54 23.50
N ILE A 26 18.28 -2.58 22.16
CA ILE A 26 17.12 -2.92 21.31
C ILE A 26 16.58 -4.31 21.68
N LYS A 27 17.43 -5.33 21.80
CA LYS A 27 17.02 -6.68 22.23
C LYS A 27 16.38 -6.72 23.62
N ARG A 28 16.91 -5.94 24.57
CA ARG A 28 16.31 -5.82 25.92
C ARG A 28 14.93 -5.16 25.87
N MET A 29 14.78 -4.12 25.07
CA MET A 29 13.49 -3.43 24.86
C MET A 29 12.48 -4.36 24.19
N GLU A 30 12.89 -5.12 23.18
CA GLU A 30 12.05 -6.12 22.51
C GLU A 30 11.48 -7.14 23.51
N LEU A 31 12.35 -7.77 24.32
CA LEU A 31 11.92 -8.72 25.36
C LEU A 31 11.00 -8.08 26.41
N LEU A 32 11.26 -6.82 26.79
CA LEU A 32 10.41 -6.09 27.71
C LEU A 32 9.00 -5.86 27.14
N VAL A 33 8.90 -5.44 25.87
CA VAL A 33 7.61 -5.24 25.20
C VAL A 33 6.87 -6.57 25.06
N LEU A 34 7.55 -7.62 24.59
CA LEU A 34 6.97 -8.96 24.42
C LEU A 34 6.43 -9.51 25.75
N SER A 35 7.23 -9.44 26.82
CA SER A 35 6.81 -9.91 28.14
C SER A 35 5.64 -9.09 28.71
N THR A 36 5.67 -7.76 28.56
CA THR A 36 4.59 -6.86 29.01
C THR A 36 3.28 -7.15 28.29
N LEU A 37 3.32 -7.40 26.98
CA LEU A 37 2.16 -7.77 26.17
C LEU A 37 1.73 -9.23 26.35
N LYS A 38 2.45 -10.00 27.19
CA LYS A 38 2.26 -11.45 27.37
C LYS A 38 2.35 -12.21 26.05
N TRP A 39 3.28 -11.81 25.20
CA TRP A 39 3.53 -12.36 23.87
C TRP A 39 2.35 -12.22 22.88
N ARG A 40 1.34 -11.41 23.20
CA ARG A 40 0.18 -11.17 22.35
C ARG A 40 0.47 -10.10 21.30
N MET A 41 1.32 -10.44 20.34
CA MET A 41 1.78 -9.54 19.26
C MET A 41 0.85 -9.50 18.04
N GLN A 42 -0.23 -10.29 18.06
CA GLN A 42 -1.22 -10.31 16.98
C GLN A 42 -2.37 -9.37 17.34
N ALA A 43 -2.19 -8.09 17.03
CA ALA A 43 -3.25 -7.11 17.13
C ALA A 43 -4.15 -7.20 15.89
N VAL A 44 -5.46 -7.06 16.10
CA VAL A 44 -6.39 -6.86 14.98
C VAL A 44 -6.30 -5.39 14.57
N THR A 45 -5.98 -5.14 13.30
CA THR A 45 -5.82 -3.78 12.75
C THR A 45 -6.84 -3.52 11.65
N ALA A 46 -6.92 -2.28 11.16
CA ALA A 46 -7.80 -1.95 10.04
C ALA A 46 -7.47 -2.77 8.77
N CYS A 47 -6.21 -3.17 8.60
CA CYS A 47 -5.77 -4.05 7.51
C CYS A 47 -6.51 -5.40 7.51
N SER A 48 -6.90 -5.91 8.69
CA SER A 48 -7.64 -7.18 8.80
C SER A 48 -9.05 -7.11 8.20
N PHE A 49 -9.61 -5.92 8.00
CA PHE A 49 -10.98 -5.73 7.51
C PHE A 49 -11.06 -5.04 6.15
N ILE A 50 -9.96 -4.52 5.62
CA ILE A 50 -10.01 -3.61 4.47
C ILE A 50 -10.52 -4.31 3.20
N ASP A 51 -10.05 -5.53 2.90
CA ASP A 51 -10.51 -6.31 1.74
C ASP A 51 -12.02 -6.56 1.79
N TYR A 52 -12.55 -6.88 2.97
CA TYR A 52 -13.98 -7.07 3.18
C TYR A 52 -14.79 -5.82 2.81
N PHE A 53 -14.41 -4.65 3.33
CA PHE A 53 -15.15 -3.41 3.04
C PHE A 53 -14.99 -2.94 1.61
N LEU A 54 -13.79 -3.08 1.05
CA LEU A 54 -13.54 -2.75 -0.35
C LEU A 54 -14.43 -3.56 -1.30
N ARG A 55 -14.52 -4.87 -1.12
CA ARG A 55 -15.45 -5.72 -1.89
C ARG A 55 -16.90 -5.35 -1.63
N LYS A 56 -17.26 -5.17 -0.37
CA LYS A 56 -18.64 -4.89 0.04
C LYS A 56 -19.19 -3.59 -0.52
N PHE A 57 -18.35 -2.57 -0.67
CA PHE A 57 -18.73 -1.28 -1.27
C PHE A 57 -18.60 -1.26 -2.80
N ASN A 58 -18.08 -2.34 -3.37
CA ASN A 58 -17.92 -2.55 -4.80
C ASN A 58 -18.83 -3.69 -5.30
N ASP A 59 -20.02 -3.87 -4.71
CA ASP A 59 -21.00 -4.91 -5.09
C ASP A 59 -20.44 -6.35 -5.10
N HIS A 60 -19.51 -6.64 -4.19
CA HIS A 60 -18.77 -7.91 -4.11
C HIS A 60 -17.78 -8.16 -5.26
N ASP A 61 -17.59 -7.20 -6.15
CA ASP A 61 -16.57 -7.25 -7.20
C ASP A 61 -15.16 -7.00 -6.63
N ALA A 62 -14.15 -7.47 -7.36
CA ALA A 62 -12.76 -7.28 -7.00
C ALA A 62 -12.41 -5.77 -6.96
N PRO A 63 -11.85 -5.26 -5.84
CA PRO A 63 -11.49 -3.86 -5.75
C PRO A 63 -10.30 -3.54 -6.66
N SER A 64 -10.27 -2.32 -7.19
CA SER A 64 -9.17 -1.87 -8.03
C SER A 64 -7.86 -1.77 -7.26
N MET A 65 -6.73 -1.96 -7.95
CA MET A 65 -5.40 -1.80 -7.35
C MET A 65 -5.20 -0.38 -6.77
N LEU A 66 -5.83 0.62 -7.38
CA LEU A 66 -5.84 2.00 -6.87
C LEU A 66 -6.57 2.10 -5.52
N ALA A 67 -7.75 1.49 -5.39
CA ALA A 67 -8.50 1.49 -4.14
C ALA A 67 -7.73 0.80 -3.00
N PHE A 68 -7.05 -0.31 -3.30
CA PHE A 68 -6.19 -0.99 -2.34
C PHE A 68 -5.00 -0.10 -1.92
N SER A 69 -4.28 0.48 -2.89
CA SER A 69 -3.13 1.35 -2.63
C SER A 69 -3.51 2.58 -1.79
N ARG A 70 -4.61 3.26 -2.15
CA ARG A 70 -5.16 4.37 -1.36
C ARG A 70 -5.53 3.94 0.05
N SER A 71 -6.16 2.78 0.20
CA SER A 71 -6.55 2.28 1.51
C SER A 71 -5.34 2.02 2.41
N THR A 72 -4.27 1.45 1.87
CA THR A 72 -3.02 1.24 2.61
C THR A 72 -2.41 2.56 3.07
N ASP A 73 -2.32 3.55 2.17
CA ASP A 73 -1.78 4.88 2.50
C ASP A 73 -2.63 5.57 3.59
N LEU A 74 -3.95 5.44 3.51
CA LEU A 74 -4.88 5.97 4.50
C LEU A 74 -4.75 5.26 5.85
N ILE A 75 -4.70 3.93 5.90
CA ILE A 75 -4.53 3.18 7.16
C ILE A 75 -3.21 3.58 7.83
N LEU A 76 -2.11 3.60 7.08
CA LEU A 76 -0.81 4.04 7.60
C LEU A 76 -0.86 5.47 8.13
N SER A 77 -1.58 6.35 7.42
CA SER A 77 -1.81 7.73 7.86
C SER A 77 -2.61 7.81 9.16
N THR A 78 -3.64 6.97 9.34
CA THR A 78 -4.41 6.95 10.60
C THR A 78 -3.57 6.46 11.79
N ALA A 79 -2.55 5.64 11.55
CA ALA A 79 -1.67 5.13 12.60
C ALA A 79 -0.65 6.18 13.11
N LYS A 80 -0.41 7.27 12.36
CA LYS A 80 0.56 8.31 12.74
C LYS A 80 0.05 9.24 13.84
N GLY A 81 -1.24 9.28 14.10
CA GLY A 81 -1.87 10.20 15.06
C GLY A 81 -2.76 9.47 16.08
N ALA A 82 -2.91 10.07 17.26
CA ALA A 82 -3.75 9.53 18.31
C ALA A 82 -5.27 9.73 18.05
N ASP A 83 -5.62 10.62 17.12
CA ASP A 83 -7.01 11.02 16.84
C ASP A 83 -7.91 9.84 16.45
N PHE A 84 -7.32 8.80 15.85
CA PHE A 84 -8.04 7.61 15.41
C PHE A 84 -8.18 6.52 16.47
N LEU A 85 -7.50 6.64 17.62
CA LEU A 85 -7.56 5.64 18.70
C LEU A 85 -8.95 5.51 19.34
N VAL A 86 -9.80 6.52 19.17
CA VAL A 86 -11.19 6.48 19.63
C VAL A 86 -12.05 5.52 18.79
N PHE A 87 -11.61 5.15 17.60
CA PHE A 87 -12.35 4.27 16.67
C PHE A 87 -11.84 2.82 16.72
N ARG A 88 -12.76 1.88 16.49
CA ARG A 88 -12.40 0.46 16.38
C ARG A 88 -11.71 0.18 15.04
N PRO A 89 -10.83 -0.82 14.94
CA PRO A 89 -10.19 -1.19 13.68
C PRO A 89 -11.17 -1.42 12.51
N SER A 90 -12.35 -2.00 12.78
CA SER A 90 -13.41 -2.18 11.78
C SER A 90 -14.08 -0.88 11.34
N GLU A 91 -14.20 0.11 12.24
CA GLU A 91 -14.77 1.43 11.93
C GLU A 91 -13.78 2.22 11.06
N ILE A 92 -12.50 2.17 11.39
CA ILE A 92 -11.42 2.78 10.59
C ILE A 92 -11.40 2.15 9.20
N ALA A 93 -11.39 0.81 9.10
CA ALA A 93 -11.35 0.12 7.82
C ALA A 93 -12.54 0.46 6.91
N ALA A 94 -13.76 0.52 7.45
CA ALA A 94 -14.94 0.93 6.70
C ALA A 94 -14.82 2.38 6.20
N SER A 95 -14.36 3.29 7.06
CA SER A 95 -14.18 4.71 6.72
C SER A 95 -13.09 4.92 5.67
N VAL A 96 -12.00 4.17 5.78
CA VAL A 96 -10.91 4.16 4.79
C VAL A 96 -11.41 3.63 3.46
N ALA A 97 -12.15 2.52 3.44
CA ALA A 97 -12.69 1.97 2.20
C ALA A 97 -13.61 2.99 1.50
N LEU A 98 -14.47 3.69 2.26
CA LEU A 98 -15.29 4.80 1.74
C LEU A 98 -14.43 5.89 1.11
N ALA A 99 -13.37 6.34 1.80
CA ALA A 99 -12.48 7.38 1.31
C ALA A 99 -11.67 6.95 0.08
N ALA A 100 -11.29 5.67 -0.02
CA ALA A 100 -10.52 5.14 -1.13
C ALA A 100 -11.29 5.18 -2.47
N PHE A 101 -12.61 5.01 -2.45
CA PHE A 101 -13.49 5.11 -3.63
C PHE A 101 -13.75 6.56 -4.10
N GLY A 102 -13.29 7.57 -3.36
CA GLY A 102 -13.38 8.98 -3.76
C GLY A 102 -14.71 9.67 -3.42
N GLU A 103 -14.69 11.00 -3.45
CA GLU A 103 -15.58 11.92 -2.73
C GLU A 103 -17.04 12.01 -3.24
N ARG A 104 -17.50 11.23 -4.24
CA ARG A 104 -18.86 11.42 -4.81
C ARG A 104 -19.61 10.18 -5.28
N ASN A 105 -19.25 8.98 -4.83
CA ASN A 105 -20.17 7.87 -4.98
C ASN A 105 -21.20 7.92 -3.84
N THR A 106 -22.21 8.79 -3.96
CA THR A 106 -23.35 8.84 -3.01
C THR A 106 -23.96 7.44 -2.81
N SER A 107 -23.97 6.64 -3.89
CA SER A 107 -24.34 5.22 -3.87
C SER A 107 -23.44 4.33 -3.00
N VAL A 108 -22.15 4.63 -2.85
CA VAL A 108 -21.21 3.90 -1.98
C VAL A 108 -21.45 4.26 -0.52
N VAL A 109 -21.69 5.54 -0.21
CA VAL A 109 -22.02 5.99 1.15
C VAL A 109 -23.37 5.42 1.59
N GLU A 110 -24.37 5.42 0.71
CA GLU A 110 -25.69 4.82 0.96
C GLU A 110 -25.61 3.29 1.13
N ARG A 111 -24.78 2.60 0.34
CA ARG A 111 -24.50 1.18 0.56
C ARG A 111 -23.77 0.93 1.88
N ALA A 112 -22.80 1.76 2.24
CA ALA A 112 -22.10 1.60 3.50
C ALA A 112 -23.03 1.77 4.71
N THR A 113 -23.96 2.73 4.62
CA THR A 113 -24.98 2.94 5.65
C THR A 113 -26.02 1.83 5.68
N THR A 114 -26.35 1.15 4.58
CA THR A 114 -27.38 0.08 4.59
C THR A 114 -26.82 -1.32 4.87
N THR A 115 -25.58 -1.60 4.47
CA THR A 115 -25.09 -2.99 4.36
C THR A 115 -24.39 -3.50 5.64
N CYS A 116 -24.00 -2.64 6.57
CA CYS A 116 -23.23 -3.02 7.76
C CYS A 116 -24.09 -3.08 9.04
N LYS A 117 -24.73 -4.23 9.30
CA LYS A 117 -25.57 -4.45 10.50
C LYS A 117 -24.80 -4.36 11.83
N TYR A 118 -23.54 -4.80 11.86
CA TYR A 118 -22.75 -4.93 13.09
C TYR A 118 -21.85 -3.74 13.39
N ILE A 119 -21.93 -2.68 12.59
CA ILE A 119 -21.04 -1.52 12.69
C ILE A 119 -21.89 -0.29 12.97
N ASN A 120 -21.43 0.52 13.92
CA ASN A 120 -22.08 1.77 14.23
C ASN A 120 -21.83 2.77 13.08
N LYS A 121 -22.90 3.07 12.33
CA LYS A 121 -22.85 3.95 11.14
C LYS A 121 -22.40 5.36 11.47
N GLU A 122 -22.90 5.92 12.58
CA GLU A 122 -22.53 7.27 13.02
C GLU A 122 -21.04 7.38 13.32
N ARG A 123 -20.46 6.32 13.91
CA ARG A 123 -19.02 6.27 14.21
C ARG A 123 -18.18 6.13 12.95
N VAL A 124 -18.64 5.37 11.96
CA VAL A 124 -17.99 5.29 10.64
C VAL A 124 -18.04 6.64 9.93
N LEU A 125 -19.19 7.31 9.91
CA LEU A 125 -19.33 8.63 9.29
C LEU A 125 -18.42 9.66 9.95
N ARG A 126 -18.39 9.72 11.29
CA ARG A 126 -17.48 10.60 12.03
C ARG A 126 -16.00 10.33 11.72
N CYS A 127 -15.62 9.05 11.64
CA CYS A 127 -14.25 8.68 11.28
C CYS A 127 -13.92 9.04 9.83
N TYR A 128 -14.88 8.87 8.92
CA TYR A 128 -14.76 9.26 7.52
C TYR A 128 -14.58 10.77 7.36
N GLU A 129 -15.40 11.57 8.04
CA GLU A 129 -15.28 13.04 8.07
C GLU A 129 -13.89 13.47 8.56
N LEU A 130 -13.41 12.88 9.66
CA LEU A 130 -12.07 13.16 10.17
C LEU A 130 -10.95 12.81 9.16
N ILE A 131 -11.12 11.73 8.39
CA ILE A 131 -10.19 11.38 7.31
C ILE A 131 -10.22 12.46 6.22
N GLN A 132 -11.41 12.89 5.79
CA GLN A 132 -11.55 13.94 4.78
C GLN A 132 -10.97 15.27 5.25
N ASP A 133 -11.21 15.66 6.50
CA ASP A 133 -10.63 16.88 7.09
C ASP A 133 -9.09 16.82 7.06
N LYS A 134 -8.50 15.68 7.40
CA LYS A 134 -7.04 15.51 7.34
C LYS A 134 -6.48 15.49 5.92
N ILE A 135 -7.24 15.01 4.94
CA ILE A 135 -6.89 15.11 3.52
C ILE A 135 -6.94 16.57 3.07
N ALA A 136 -8.02 17.30 3.40
CA ALA A 136 -8.21 18.70 3.04
C ALA A 136 -7.16 19.62 3.68
N MET A 137 -6.74 19.32 4.92
CA MET A 137 -5.64 20.01 5.60
C MET A 137 -4.25 19.62 5.06
N GLY A 138 -4.14 18.69 4.09
CA GLY A 138 -2.88 18.21 3.54
C GLY A 138 -2.04 17.38 4.52
N THR A 139 -2.61 16.97 5.66
CA THR A 139 -1.93 16.09 6.64
C THR A 139 -1.83 14.65 6.12
N ILE A 140 -2.75 14.25 5.25
CA ILE A 140 -2.79 12.95 4.58
C ILE A 140 -2.67 13.18 3.07
N VAL A 141 -1.65 12.59 2.45
CA VAL A 141 -1.47 12.63 0.99
C VAL A 141 -2.06 11.36 0.38
N LEU A 142 -3.07 11.52 -0.49
CA LEU A 142 -3.65 10.44 -1.26
C LEU A 142 -2.97 10.29 -2.62
N LYS A 143 -2.65 9.06 -3.01
CA LYS A 143 -2.23 8.79 -4.38
C LYS A 143 -3.35 9.08 -5.38
N SER A 144 -3.03 9.88 -6.39
CA SER A 144 -3.93 10.19 -7.50
C SER A 144 -3.83 9.10 -8.59
N ALA A 145 -4.91 8.92 -9.36
CA ALA A 145 -4.90 8.11 -10.57
C ALA A 145 -3.97 8.80 -11.60
N GLY A 146 -2.69 8.44 -11.58
CA GLY A 146 -1.65 9.10 -12.39
C GLY A 146 -0.32 9.28 -11.67
N SER A 147 -0.27 9.15 -10.33
CA SER A 147 1.02 9.06 -9.64
C SER A 147 1.62 7.67 -9.87
N SER A 148 2.68 7.61 -10.68
CA SER A 148 3.41 6.36 -10.98
C SER A 148 3.74 5.57 -9.71
N MET A 149 3.30 4.30 -9.67
CA MET A 149 3.57 3.36 -8.57
C MET A 149 4.98 2.77 -8.69
N PHE A 150 6.02 3.58 -8.74
CA PHE A 150 7.37 3.06 -8.63
C PHE A 150 8.20 4.05 -7.81
N SER A 151 8.21 3.88 -6.49
CA SER A 151 9.42 4.25 -5.75
C SER A 151 10.48 3.27 -6.22
N VAL A 152 11.39 3.74 -7.06
CA VAL A 152 12.61 3.00 -7.40
C VAL A 152 13.26 2.64 -6.06
N PRO A 153 13.50 1.35 -5.75
CA PRO A 153 14.32 1.03 -4.60
C PRO A 153 15.68 1.67 -4.87
N GLN A 154 16.14 2.56 -4.00
CA GLN A 154 17.53 3.03 -4.01
C GLN A 154 18.44 1.87 -3.55
N SER A 155 18.45 0.79 -4.34
CA SER A 155 19.51 -0.19 -4.31
C SER A 155 20.78 0.51 -4.82
N PRO A 156 21.93 0.35 -4.16
CA PRO A 156 23.18 0.89 -4.67
C PRO A 156 23.40 0.42 -6.10
N ILE A 157 23.80 1.36 -6.97
CA ILE A 157 24.03 1.16 -8.40
C ILE A 157 24.96 -0.04 -8.60
N GLY A 158 24.42 -1.07 -9.24
CA GLY A 158 25.15 -2.24 -9.69
C GLY A 158 24.24 -3.47 -9.66
N VAL A 159 24.05 -4.08 -10.84
CA VAL A 159 23.48 -5.43 -11.02
C VAL A 159 21.94 -5.49 -11.18
N LEU A 160 21.41 -4.92 -12.27
CA LEU A 160 20.59 -5.61 -13.31
C LEU A 160 19.91 -4.57 -14.21
N ASP A 161 20.22 -4.59 -15.51
CA ASP A 161 19.48 -3.84 -16.54
C ASP A 161 18.18 -4.58 -16.87
N ALA A 162 17.07 -4.13 -16.29
CA ALA A 162 15.71 -4.60 -16.59
C ALA A 162 14.86 -3.50 -17.24
N ALA A 163 15.48 -2.48 -17.82
CA ALA A 163 14.79 -1.32 -18.40
C ALA A 163 14.50 -1.47 -19.91
N ALA A 164 14.31 -2.70 -20.41
CA ALA A 164 14.09 -2.97 -21.82
C ALA A 164 12.73 -3.59 -22.17
N CYS A 165 11.73 -3.51 -21.28
CA CYS A 165 10.39 -3.98 -21.58
C CYS A 165 9.34 -3.02 -21.04
N LEU A 166 8.38 -2.67 -21.89
CA LEU A 166 7.17 -1.87 -21.65
C LEU A 166 7.26 -0.37 -22.01
N SER A 167 7.37 -0.09 -23.31
CA SER A 167 6.61 1.03 -23.89
C SER A 167 5.46 0.46 -24.71
N GLN A 168 4.25 0.62 -24.19
CA GLN A 168 3.00 0.31 -24.87
C GLN A 168 2.78 1.31 -26.01
N GLN A 169 2.37 0.78 -27.16
CA GLN A 169 2.02 1.51 -28.38
C GLN A 169 0.65 2.16 -28.19
N SER A 170 0.58 3.48 -28.40
CA SER A 170 -0.67 4.22 -28.55
C SER A 170 -1.00 4.27 -30.04
N ASP A 171 -2.15 3.72 -30.43
CA ASP A 171 -2.71 3.86 -31.77
C ASP A 171 -3.23 5.29 -31.97
N ASP A 172 -2.85 5.93 -33.06
CA ASP A 172 -3.63 7.00 -33.69
C ASP A 172 -3.46 6.93 -35.21
N THR A 173 -4.59 7.07 -35.90
CA THR A 173 -4.81 6.75 -37.32
C THR A 173 -4.50 7.96 -38.22
N ALA A 174 -3.63 7.80 -39.24
CA ALA A 174 -3.84 8.32 -40.62
C ALA A 174 -2.64 8.10 -41.57
N VAL A 175 -2.88 7.27 -42.60
CA VAL A 175 -2.46 7.34 -44.01
C VAL A 175 -0.97 7.52 -44.38
N GLY A 176 -0.37 6.46 -44.96
CA GLY A 176 0.79 6.54 -45.87
C GLY A 176 1.69 5.28 -45.90
N SER A 177 1.49 4.39 -46.86
CA SER A 177 2.24 3.13 -47.15
C SER A 177 3.58 3.36 -47.91
N PRO A 178 4.43 2.34 -48.21
CA PRO A 178 5.06 1.32 -47.35
C PRO A 178 6.56 1.01 -47.72
N ALA A 179 7.08 -0.11 -47.18
CA ALA A 179 8.32 -0.87 -47.49
C ALA A 179 9.59 -0.43 -46.75
N THR A 180 10.33 -1.30 -46.05
CA THR A 180 10.95 -2.53 -46.58
C THR A 180 11.33 -3.49 -45.45
N CYS A 181 11.23 -4.79 -45.72
CA CYS A 181 11.50 -5.91 -44.83
C CYS A 181 12.95 -6.42 -45.03
N TYR A 182 13.74 -6.55 -43.96
CA TYR A 182 14.96 -7.36 -43.92
C TYR A 182 15.10 -7.96 -42.51
N GLN A 183 14.68 -9.21 -42.36
CA GLN A 183 15.49 -10.42 -42.30
C GLN A 183 16.14 -10.70 -40.93
N ALA A 184 15.59 -11.76 -40.31
CA ALA A 184 16.19 -12.52 -39.23
C ALA A 184 17.52 -13.17 -39.66
N SER A 185 18.48 -13.25 -38.74
CA SER A 185 19.56 -14.23 -38.83
C SER A 185 19.83 -14.83 -37.45
N SER A 186 19.43 -16.09 -37.31
CA SER A 186 19.84 -16.97 -36.23
C SER A 186 21.23 -17.51 -36.51
N ALA A 187 22.18 -17.31 -35.60
CA ALA A 187 23.49 -17.97 -35.68
C ALA A 187 23.76 -18.76 -34.39
N SER A 188 23.46 -20.06 -34.46
CA SER A 188 23.89 -21.07 -33.52
C SER A 188 25.37 -21.39 -33.78
N LYS A 189 26.27 -21.27 -32.78
CA LYS A 189 27.56 -21.98 -32.80
C LYS A 189 28.24 -22.12 -31.42
N ARG A 190 28.04 -23.33 -30.89
CA ARG A 190 29.09 -24.26 -30.40
C ARG A 190 29.85 -23.93 -29.10
N ARG A 191 29.55 -24.74 -28.08
CA ARG A 191 30.33 -24.99 -26.86
C ARG A 191 31.78 -25.41 -27.18
N ARG A 192 32.74 -24.93 -26.37
CA ARG A 192 34.05 -25.58 -26.19
C ARG A 192 34.39 -25.59 -24.70
N ILE A 193 34.47 -26.79 -24.15
CA ILE A 193 34.99 -27.09 -22.80
C ILE A 193 36.51 -27.23 -22.93
N GLY A 194 37.26 -26.69 -21.97
CA GLY A 194 38.71 -26.86 -21.88
C GLY A 194 39.20 -26.66 -20.45
N ARG A 195 39.49 -27.80 -19.81
CA ARG A 195 40.25 -28.13 -18.59
C ARG A 195 40.49 -27.06 -17.53
#